data_AF-A0A197KGU1-F1
#
_entry.id   AF-A0A197KGU1-F1
#
_cell.length_a   1.000
_cell.length_b   1.000
_cell.length_c   1.000
_cell.angle_alpha   90.00
_cell.angle_beta   90.00
_cell.angle_gamma   90.00
#
_symmetry.space_group_name_H-M   'P 1'
#
loop_
_entity.id
_entity.type
_entity.pdbx_description
1 polymer ?
#
loop_
_entity_poly.entity_id
_entity_poly.type
_entity_poly.pdbx_seq_one_letter_code
_entity_poly.pdbx_strand_id
1 'polypeptide(L)'
;MPCKLIPSLYFPSLFLTFVFLPYREERTGADPEKIALEELEKSTRTLISVREQLAAKQEQLDNADDRTDRDGVQVDIDALAKESSEKEHQWSATKEVYHREFGAIVDDTSKPVTVVKAKAELDIKKLQDQIASLQKQLDAVSLKRKEMVADAAEQHRRLVERNGGGIDDE
;
A
#
# COMPACT_ATOMS: atom_id res chain seq x y z
N MET A 1 60.04 -51.19 -23.97
CA MET A 1 58.82 -50.44 -24.36
C MET A 1 58.95 -49.04 -23.74
N PRO A 2 59.06 -47.97 -24.54
CA PRO A 2 59.44 -46.63 -24.07
C PRO A 2 58.26 -45.76 -23.59
N CYS A 3 58.64 -44.71 -22.86
CA CYS A 3 57.88 -43.66 -22.16
C CYS A 3 57.00 -42.73 -23.03
N LYS A 4 55.93 -42.17 -22.43
CA LYS A 4 55.41 -40.77 -22.51
C LYS A 4 54.54 -40.56 -21.24
N LEU A 5 54.79 -39.69 -20.24
CA LEU A 5 55.03 -38.23 -20.10
C LEU A 5 53.88 -37.29 -20.55
N ILE A 6 52.96 -36.97 -19.60
CA ILE A 6 52.35 -35.66 -19.13
C ILE A 6 52.08 -34.56 -20.22
N PRO A 7 50.94 -33.80 -20.29
CA PRO A 7 50.52 -32.86 -19.22
C PRO A 7 49.04 -32.37 -19.06
N SER A 8 48.77 -31.87 -17.85
CA SER A 8 48.10 -30.59 -17.52
C SER A 8 46.85 -30.14 -18.30
N LEU A 9 45.70 -30.13 -17.63
CA LEU A 9 44.70 -29.04 -17.68
C LEU A 9 44.10 -28.96 -16.25
N TYR A 10 44.60 -28.13 -15.34
CA TYR A 10 44.25 -26.71 -15.23
C TYR A 10 42.77 -26.46 -15.53
N PHE A 11 41.88 -26.91 -14.65
CA PHE A 11 40.61 -26.21 -14.44
C PHE A 11 40.91 -25.11 -13.44
N PRO A 12 40.94 -23.82 -13.83
CA PRO A 12 40.93 -22.76 -12.86
C PRO A 12 39.65 -22.94 -12.06
N SER A 13 39.81 -23.23 -10.78
CA SER A 13 38.87 -22.82 -9.75
C SER A 13 38.57 -21.36 -10.04
N LEU A 14 37.43 -21.12 -10.69
CA LEU A 14 36.74 -19.85 -10.59
C LEU A 14 36.32 -19.79 -9.12
N PHE A 15 37.28 -19.36 -8.30
CA PHE A 15 37.01 -18.38 -7.27
C PHE A 15 36.07 -17.38 -7.94
N LEU A 16 34.76 -17.60 -7.76
CA LEU A 16 33.84 -16.51 -7.64
C LEU A 16 34.46 -15.69 -6.52
N THR A 17 35.29 -14.73 -6.92
CA THR A 17 35.48 -13.50 -6.20
C THR A 17 34.07 -13.02 -5.93
N PHE A 18 33.56 -13.39 -4.75
CA PHE A 18 32.60 -12.62 -4.01
C PHE A 18 33.22 -11.23 -3.93
N VAL A 19 32.96 -10.44 -4.97
CA VAL A 19 33.11 -9.00 -4.87
C VAL A 19 31.97 -8.61 -3.96
N PHE A 20 32.27 -8.71 -2.66
CA PHE A 20 31.72 -7.88 -1.63
C PHE A 20 31.98 -6.45 -2.12
N LEU A 21 31.10 -5.93 -2.96
CA LEU A 21 31.05 -4.50 -3.22
C LEU A 21 30.37 -3.90 -1.98
N PRO A 22 31.09 -3.16 -1.13
CA PRO A 22 30.43 -2.17 -0.31
C PRO A 22 29.92 -1.13 -1.30
N TYR A 23 28.69 -1.28 -1.78
CA TYR A 23 28.05 -0.31 -2.65
C TYR A 23 27.60 0.90 -1.81
N ARG A 24 28.60 1.56 -1.20
CA ARG A 24 28.53 2.95 -0.78
C ARG A 24 28.72 3.78 -2.04
N GLU A 25 27.75 3.70 -2.95
CA GLU A 25 27.68 4.61 -4.08
C GLU A 25 26.65 5.66 -3.72
N GLU A 26 27.16 6.86 -3.48
CA GLU A 26 26.46 8.10 -3.19
C GLU A 26 25.47 8.41 -4.33
N ARG A 27 24.27 7.81 -4.31
CA ARG A 27 23.11 8.33 -5.03
C ARG A 27 22.42 9.35 -4.15
N THR A 28 22.87 10.58 -4.32
CA THR A 28 22.30 11.80 -3.75
C THR A 28 20.76 11.83 -3.87
N GLY A 29 20.08 11.63 -2.74
CA GLY A 29 18.68 12.04 -2.53
C GLY A 29 17.59 10.98 -2.69
N ALA A 30 17.91 9.71 -2.95
CA ALA A 30 16.91 8.65 -2.97
C ALA A 30 16.75 8.00 -1.59
N ASP A 31 15.50 7.87 -1.14
CA ASP A 31 15.16 7.20 0.12
C ASP A 31 15.65 5.74 0.06
N PRO A 32 16.55 5.31 0.97
CA PRO A 32 17.09 3.95 0.97
C PRO A 32 15.99 2.89 1.14
N GLU A 33 14.88 3.21 1.83
CA GLU A 33 13.75 2.30 1.97
C GLU A 33 13.07 2.04 0.62
N LYS A 34 12.92 3.10 -0.19
CA LYS A 34 12.30 3.01 -1.52
C LYS A 34 13.14 2.17 -2.47
N ILE A 35 14.46 2.28 -2.41
CA ILE A 35 15.38 1.46 -3.22
C ILE A 35 15.26 -0.01 -2.82
N ALA A 36 15.30 -0.31 -1.52
CA ALA A 36 15.18 -1.67 -1.03
C ALA A 36 13.82 -2.30 -1.35
N LEU A 37 12.73 -1.51 -1.30
CA LEU A 37 11.40 -1.91 -1.77
C LEU A 37 11.38 -2.20 -3.26
N GLU A 38 11.95 -1.33 -4.10
CA GLU A 38 11.99 -1.52 -5.55
C GLU A 38 12.78 -2.79 -5.93
N GLU A 39 13.87 -3.08 -5.23
CA GLU A 39 14.64 -4.32 -5.41
C GLU A 39 13.85 -5.55 -4.98
N LEU A 40 13.16 -5.50 -3.85
CA LEU A 40 12.28 -6.58 -3.38
C LEU A 40 11.12 -6.81 -4.36
N GLU A 41 10.50 -5.76 -4.89
CA GLU A 41 9.45 -5.84 -5.90
C GLU A 41 9.98 -6.48 -7.19
N LYS A 42 11.14 -6.05 -7.67
CA LYS A 42 11.77 -6.62 -8.86
C LYS A 42 12.08 -8.10 -8.67
N SER A 43 12.66 -8.47 -7.53
CA SER A 43 12.94 -9.86 -7.16
C SER A 43 11.65 -10.69 -7.12
N THR A 44 10.59 -10.16 -6.50
CA THR A 44 9.27 -10.81 -6.43
C THR A 44 8.68 -11.04 -7.84
N ARG A 45 8.73 -10.03 -8.73
CA ARG A 45 8.24 -10.17 -10.11
C ARG A 45 9.00 -11.23 -10.89
N THR A 46 10.32 -11.31 -10.71
CA THR A 46 11.12 -12.35 -11.38
C THR A 46 10.77 -13.75 -10.89
N LEU A 47 10.57 -13.93 -9.57
CA LEU A 47 10.16 -15.22 -9.01
C LEU A 47 8.78 -15.65 -9.50
N ILE A 48 7.82 -14.72 -9.58
CA ILE A 48 6.48 -14.98 -10.13
C ILE A 48 6.59 -15.41 -11.60
N SER A 49 7.34 -14.68 -12.41
CA SER A 49 7.51 -15.00 -13.83
C SER A 49 8.10 -16.38 -14.07
N VAL A 50 9.11 -16.80 -13.27
CA VAL A 50 9.69 -18.14 -13.36
C VAL A 50 8.67 -19.21 -12.94
N ARG A 51 7.90 -18.98 -11.88
CA ARG A 51 6.85 -19.90 -11.44
C ARG A 51 5.71 -20.04 -12.45
N GLU A 52 5.34 -18.97 -13.13
CA GLU A 52 4.36 -19.00 -14.22
C GLU A 52 4.85 -19.83 -15.41
N GLN A 53 6.13 -19.65 -15.80
CA GLN A 53 6.73 -20.47 -16.85
C GLN A 53 6.79 -21.95 -16.46
N LEU A 54 7.13 -22.25 -15.20
CA LEU A 54 7.13 -23.61 -14.69
C LEU A 54 5.73 -24.23 -14.73
N ALA A 55 4.69 -23.48 -14.34
CA ALA A 55 3.30 -23.94 -14.43
C ALA A 55 2.88 -24.21 -15.88
N ALA A 56 3.23 -23.31 -16.81
CA ALA A 56 2.94 -23.49 -18.23
C ALA A 56 3.66 -24.70 -18.84
N LYS A 57 4.91 -24.97 -18.42
CA LYS A 57 5.66 -26.15 -18.85
C LYS A 57 5.11 -27.43 -18.26
N GLN A 58 4.68 -27.40 -17.00
CA GLN A 58 3.98 -28.52 -16.36
C GLN A 58 2.68 -28.88 -17.10
N GLU A 59 1.91 -27.87 -17.50
CA GLU A 59 0.70 -28.06 -18.31
C GLU A 59 1.03 -28.61 -19.72
N GLN A 60 2.13 -28.18 -20.34
CA GLN A 60 2.61 -28.75 -21.60
C GLN A 60 2.99 -30.23 -21.45
N LEU A 61 3.60 -30.62 -20.33
CA LEU A 61 3.95 -32.01 -20.04
C LEU A 61 2.71 -32.89 -19.86
N ASP A 62 1.70 -32.36 -19.17
CA ASP A 62 0.44 -33.07 -18.92
C ASP A 62 -0.35 -33.30 -20.22
N ASN A 63 -0.20 -32.41 -21.20
CA ASN A 63 -0.82 -32.49 -22.54
C ASN A 63 0.05 -33.18 -23.61
N ALA A 64 1.29 -33.56 -23.29
CA ALA A 64 2.20 -34.20 -24.24
C ALA A 64 1.91 -35.70 -24.37
N ASP A 65 1.43 -36.12 -25.53
CA ASP A 65 1.11 -37.53 -25.83
C ASP A 65 2.35 -38.34 -26.27
N ASP A 66 3.34 -37.69 -26.90
CA ASP A 66 4.55 -38.33 -27.41
C ASP A 66 5.71 -38.30 -26.41
N ARG A 67 6.41 -39.43 -26.25
CA ARG A 67 7.53 -39.58 -25.30
C ARG A 67 8.67 -38.60 -25.54
N THR A 68 9.02 -38.32 -26.79
CA THR A 68 10.13 -37.43 -27.14
C THR A 68 9.84 -35.98 -26.74
N ASP A 69 8.60 -35.53 -26.95
CA ASP A 69 8.15 -34.19 -26.58
C ASP A 69 8.06 -34.06 -25.05
N ARG A 70 7.60 -35.12 -24.39
CA ARG A 70 7.53 -35.21 -22.94
C ARG A 70 8.91 -35.15 -22.28
N ASP A 71 9.90 -35.86 -22.82
CA ASP A 71 11.27 -35.83 -22.31
C ASP A 71 11.91 -34.44 -22.46
N GLY A 72 11.66 -33.75 -23.58
CA GLY A 72 12.11 -32.37 -23.79
C GLY A 72 11.49 -31.37 -22.82
N VAL A 73 10.17 -31.46 -22.60
CA VAL A 73 9.45 -30.61 -21.65
C VAL A 73 9.87 -30.92 -20.20
N GLN A 74 10.16 -32.17 -19.87
CA GLN A 74 10.62 -32.54 -18.53
C GLN A 74 11.99 -31.91 -18.20
N VAL A 75 12.91 -31.85 -19.16
CA VAL A 75 14.21 -31.17 -18.98
C VAL A 75 14.02 -29.68 -18.72
N ASP A 76 13.10 -29.03 -19.44
CA ASP A 76 12.76 -27.61 -19.22
C ASP A 76 12.15 -27.39 -17.82
N ILE A 77 11.27 -28.30 -17.37
CA ILE A 77 10.67 -28.25 -16.03
C ILE A 77 11.74 -28.37 -14.95
N ASP A 78 12.67 -29.33 -15.07
CA ASP A 78 13.73 -29.53 -14.08
C ASP A 78 14.67 -28.31 -14.01
N ALA A 79 14.97 -27.70 -15.17
CA ALA A 79 15.75 -26.47 -15.25
C ALA A 79 15.04 -25.27 -14.60
N LEU A 80 13.75 -25.07 -14.90
CA LEU A 80 12.94 -24.01 -14.31
C LEU A 80 12.69 -24.23 -12.82
N ALA A 81 12.59 -25.49 -12.36
CA ALA A 81 12.42 -25.81 -10.94
C ALA A 81 13.67 -25.42 -10.15
N LYS A 82 14.85 -25.70 -10.71
CA LYS A 82 16.12 -25.27 -10.14
C LYS A 82 16.23 -23.74 -10.12
N GLU A 83 15.91 -23.08 -11.23
CA GLU A 83 15.92 -21.61 -11.31
C GLU A 83 14.94 -20.99 -10.30
N SER A 84 13.73 -21.55 -10.18
CA SER A 84 12.72 -21.11 -9.22
C SER A 84 13.24 -21.20 -7.79
N SER A 85 13.90 -22.31 -7.42
CA SER A 85 14.52 -22.47 -6.11
C SER A 85 15.63 -21.44 -5.85
N GLU A 86 16.47 -21.17 -6.84
CA GLU A 86 17.54 -20.16 -6.72
C GLU A 86 16.95 -18.75 -6.55
N LYS A 87 15.89 -18.42 -7.29
CA LYS A 87 15.17 -17.14 -7.17
C LYS A 87 14.43 -17.03 -5.84
N GLU A 88 13.89 -18.12 -5.31
CA GLU A 88 13.27 -18.16 -3.98
C GLU A 88 14.28 -17.82 -2.88
N HIS A 89 15.48 -18.39 -2.96
CA HIS A 89 16.56 -18.10 -2.02
C HIS A 89 17.01 -16.64 -2.13
N GLN A 90 17.16 -16.11 -3.35
CA GLN A 90 17.47 -14.70 -3.58
C GLN A 90 16.38 -13.78 -3.01
N TRP A 91 15.12 -14.06 -3.31
CA TRP A 91 13.97 -13.32 -2.78
C TRP A 91 13.91 -13.36 -1.25
N SER A 92 14.13 -14.53 -0.65
CA SER A 92 14.13 -14.70 0.80
C SER A 92 15.26 -13.89 1.45
N ALA A 93 16.46 -13.92 0.87
CA ALA A 93 17.59 -13.12 1.35
C ALA A 93 17.31 -11.60 1.23
N THR A 94 16.79 -11.13 0.09
CA THR A 94 16.40 -9.72 -0.09
C THR A 94 15.31 -9.30 0.91
N LYS A 95 14.33 -10.16 1.13
CA LYS A 95 13.25 -9.94 2.10
C LYS A 95 13.78 -9.85 3.54
N GLU A 96 14.71 -10.73 3.93
CA GLU A 96 15.35 -10.69 5.23
C GLU A 96 16.17 -9.42 5.45
N VAL A 97 16.89 -8.95 4.44
CA VAL A 97 17.62 -7.67 4.48
C VAL A 97 16.64 -6.52 4.67
N TYR A 98 15.56 -6.47 3.88
CA TYR A 98 14.54 -5.44 4.01
C TYR A 98 13.91 -5.41 5.41
N HIS A 99 13.52 -6.57 5.96
CA HIS A 99 12.97 -6.64 7.31
C HIS A 99 13.98 -6.27 8.40
N ARG A 100 15.26 -6.63 8.23
CA ARG A 100 16.31 -6.28 9.19
C ARG A 100 16.56 -4.77 9.23
N GLU A 101 16.59 -4.13 8.07
CA GLU A 101 16.95 -2.72 7.94
C GLU A 101 15.76 -1.78 8.18
N PHE A 102 14.56 -2.18 7.74
CA PHE A 102 13.37 -1.32 7.77
C PHE A 102 12.22 -1.87 8.61
N GLY A 103 12.26 -3.13 9.04
CA GLY A 103 11.17 -3.74 9.82
C GLY A 103 10.90 -3.01 11.14
N ALA A 104 11.94 -2.56 11.83
CA ALA A 104 11.80 -1.77 13.05
C ALA A 104 11.12 -0.40 12.81
N ILE A 105 11.33 0.22 11.65
CA ILE A 105 10.71 1.50 11.27
C ILE A 105 9.22 1.31 10.97
N VAL A 106 8.86 0.22 10.29
CA VAL A 106 7.45 -0.15 10.04
C VAL A 106 6.72 -0.48 11.35
N ASP A 107 7.37 -1.19 12.27
CA ASP A 107 6.79 -1.51 13.57
C ASP A 107 6.67 -0.27 14.47
N ASP A 108 7.64 0.64 14.46
CA ASP A 108 7.57 1.88 15.24
C ASP A 108 6.69 2.96 14.61
N THR A 109 6.36 2.91 13.32
CA THR A 109 5.31 3.76 12.73
C THR A 109 3.90 3.24 12.99
N SER A 110 3.74 1.93 13.21
CA SER A 110 2.43 1.34 13.55
C SER A 110 1.91 1.76 14.94
N LYS A 111 2.80 1.97 15.92
CA LYS A 111 2.46 2.35 17.31
C LYS A 111 1.92 3.79 17.46
N PRO A 112 2.57 4.86 16.95
CA PRO A 112 2.09 6.23 17.12
C PRO A 112 0.81 6.50 16.32
N VAL A 113 0.58 5.80 15.19
CA VAL A 113 -0.62 5.98 14.37
C VAL A 113 -1.89 5.59 15.13
N THR A 114 -1.85 4.54 15.97
CA THR A 114 -3.01 4.14 16.77
C THR A 114 -3.36 5.15 17.87
N VAL A 115 -2.34 5.72 18.53
CA VAL A 115 -2.53 6.70 19.60
C VAL A 115 -2.99 8.05 19.05
N VAL A 116 -2.41 8.50 17.93
CA VAL A 116 -2.83 9.74 17.25
C VAL A 116 -4.26 9.60 16.72
N LYS A 117 -4.63 8.45 16.17
CA LYS A 117 -5.98 8.19 15.68
C LYS A 117 -7.02 8.21 16.79
N ALA A 118 -6.75 7.55 17.93
CA ALA A 118 -7.66 7.56 19.07
C ALA A 118 -7.85 8.97 19.66
N LYS A 119 -6.79 9.77 19.71
CA LYS A 119 -6.87 11.17 20.16
C LYS A 119 -7.65 12.04 19.16
N ALA A 120 -7.41 11.87 17.86
CA ALA A 120 -8.14 12.58 16.82
C ALA A 120 -9.64 12.23 16.83
N GLU A 121 -10.00 10.97 17.05
CA GLU A 121 -11.40 10.54 17.19
C GLU A 121 -12.10 11.18 18.40
N LEU A 122 -11.39 11.32 19.53
CA LEU A 122 -11.91 11.99 20.72
C LEU A 122 -12.12 13.49 20.48
N ASP A 123 -11.17 14.15 19.81
CA ASP A 123 -11.25 15.58 19.49
C ASP A 123 -12.35 15.84 18.45
N ILE A 124 -12.52 14.97 17.44
CA ILE A 124 -13.63 15.04 16.48
C ILE A 124 -14.98 14.96 17.20
N LYS A 125 -15.13 14.03 18.16
CA LYS A 125 -16.38 13.90 18.92
C LYS A 125 -16.69 15.15 19.74
N LYS A 126 -15.68 15.73 20.41
CA LYS A 126 -15.85 17.00 21.15
C LYS A 126 -16.27 18.14 20.23
N LEU A 127 -15.66 18.25 19.05
CA LEU A 127 -16.01 19.26 18.07
C LEU A 127 -17.43 19.05 17.53
N GLN A 128 -17.86 17.81 17.30
CA GLN A 128 -19.22 17.48 16.91
C GLN A 128 -20.25 17.89 17.99
N ASP A 129 -19.95 17.61 19.27
CA ASP A 129 -20.81 18.01 20.39
C ASP A 129 -20.92 19.54 20.50
N GLN A 130 -19.82 20.26 20.27
CA GLN A 130 -19.82 21.73 20.23
C GLN A 130 -20.63 22.28 19.05
N ILE A 131 -20.51 21.69 17.86
CA ILE A 131 -21.30 22.07 16.69
C ILE A 131 -22.80 21.85 16.96
N ALA A 132 -23.17 20.70 17.51
CA ALA A 132 -24.55 20.39 17.85
C ALA A 132 -25.13 21.38 18.89
N SER A 133 -24.34 21.74 19.90
CA SER A 133 -24.72 22.75 20.89
C SER A 133 -24.91 24.13 20.24
N LEU A 134 -24.01 24.55 19.37
CA LEU A 134 -24.11 25.83 18.66
C LEU A 134 -25.31 25.87 17.71
N GLN A 135 -25.60 24.77 17.00
CA GLN A 135 -26.80 24.64 16.16
C GLN A 135 -28.08 24.78 16.98
N LYS A 136 -28.16 24.11 18.14
CA LYS A 136 -29.32 24.24 19.03
C LYS A 136 -29.53 25.68 19.54
N GLN A 137 -28.44 26.38 19.85
CA GLN A 137 -28.52 27.80 20.23
C GLN A 137 -28.98 28.67 19.07
N LEU A 138 -28.48 28.42 17.86
CA LEU A 138 -28.90 29.14 16.65
C LEU A 138 -30.38 28.90 16.36
N ASP A 139 -30.86 27.67 16.48
CA ASP A 139 -32.27 27.34 16.29
C ASP A 139 -33.17 28.01 17.33
N ALA A 140 -32.75 28.04 18.60
CA ALA A 140 -33.47 28.74 19.66
C ALA A 140 -33.56 30.25 19.40
N VAL A 141 -32.47 30.87 18.94
CA VAL A 141 -32.46 32.29 18.57
C VAL A 141 -33.34 32.55 17.34
N SER A 142 -33.30 31.65 16.35
CA SER A 142 -34.14 31.72 15.15
C SER A 142 -35.62 31.61 15.49
N LEU A 143 -36.00 30.69 16.38
CA LEU A 143 -37.38 30.53 16.85
C LEU A 143 -37.86 31.78 17.58
N LYS A 144 -37.07 32.28 18.54
CA LYS A 144 -37.40 33.51 19.28
C LYS A 144 -37.57 34.71 18.34
N ARG A 145 -36.74 34.81 17.30
CA ARG A 145 -36.87 35.86 16.29
C ARG A 145 -38.15 35.71 15.47
N LYS A 146 -38.53 34.48 15.10
CA LYS A 146 -39.78 34.21 14.38
C LYS A 146 -41.01 34.58 15.22
N GLU A 147 -41.01 34.25 16.51
CA GLU A 147 -42.06 34.66 17.46
C GLU A 147 -42.18 36.18 17.54
N MET A 148 -41.06 36.89 17.74
CA MET A 148 -41.07 38.36 17.77
C MET A 148 -41.59 39.00 16.47
N VAL A 149 -41.25 38.42 15.32
CA VAL A 149 -41.74 38.92 14.02
C VAL A 149 -43.23 38.62 13.86
N ALA A 150 -43.71 37.46 14.30
CA ALA A 150 -45.13 37.11 14.29
C ALA A 150 -45.94 38.04 15.20
N ASP A 151 -45.47 38.29 16.43
CA ASP A 151 -46.09 39.21 17.37
C ASP A 151 -46.14 40.64 16.82
N ALA A 152 -45.04 41.11 16.20
CA ALA A 152 -44.99 42.43 15.57
C ALA A 152 -45.95 42.53 14.37
N ALA A 153 -46.06 41.47 13.56
CA ALA A 153 -46.99 41.41 12.44
C ALA A 153 -48.46 41.40 12.91
N GLU A 154 -48.77 40.72 14.02
CA GLU A 154 -50.11 40.72 14.62
C GLU A 154 -50.46 42.08 15.21
N GLN A 155 -49.53 42.74 15.92
CA GLN A 155 -49.71 44.11 16.40
C GLN A 155 -49.97 45.09 15.24
N HIS A 156 -49.22 44.97 14.14
CA HIS A 156 -49.43 45.77 12.94
C HIS A 156 -50.81 45.53 12.33
N ARG A 157 -51.26 44.26 12.22
CA ARG A 157 -52.60 43.92 11.72
C ARG A 157 -53.70 44.57 12.56
N ARG A 158 -53.62 44.46 13.90
CA ARG A 158 -54.58 45.06 14.82
C ARG A 158 -54.62 46.60 14.71
N LEU A 159 -53.48 47.25 14.50
CA LEU A 159 -53.42 48.70 14.27
C LEU A 159 -54.06 49.12 12.95
N VAL A 160 -53.85 48.35 11.88
CA VAL A 160 -54.47 48.60 10.57
C VAL A 160 -55.99 48.41 10.62
N GLU A 161 -56.49 47.34 11.26
CA GLU A 161 -57.93 47.11 11.43
C GLU A 161 -58.60 48.22 12.26
N ARG A 162 -57.91 48.72 13.31
CA ARG A 162 -58.40 49.85 14.12
C ARG A 162 -58.45 51.16 13.35
N ASN A 163 -57.51 51.41 12.45
CA ASN A 163 -57.44 52.66 11.68
C ASN A 163 -58.22 52.60 10.35
N GLY A 164 -58.52 51.40 9.83
CA GLY A 164 -59.27 51.19 8.58
C GLY A 164 -60.79 51.10 8.75
N GLY A 165 -61.31 51.01 9.98
CA GLY A 165 -62.75 50.95 10.27
C GLY A 165 -63.45 52.33 10.35
N GLY A 166 -62.84 53.37 9.79
CA GLY A 166 -63.33 54.76 9.88
C GLY A 166 -63.36 55.48 8.54
N ILE A 167 -63.79 54.80 7.48
CA ILE A 167 -64.25 55.43 6.25
C ILE A 167 -65.45 54.60 5.80
N ASP A 168 -66.63 54.97 6.27
CA ASP A 168 -67.88 54.95 5.51
C ASP A 168 -68.91 55.78 6.30
N ASP A 169 -69.62 56.62 5.54
CA ASP A 169 -70.70 57.54 5.91
C ASP A 169 -70.32 58.95 6.42
N GLU A 170 -69.97 59.84 5.46
CA GLU A 170 -70.65 61.14 5.30
C GLU A 170 -70.67 61.58 3.82
#